data_AF-A0A351GNY9-F1
#
_entry.id   AF-A0A351GNY9-F1
#
_cell.length_a   1.000
_cell.length_b   1.000
_cell.length_c   1.000
_cell.angle_alpha   90.00
_cell.angle_beta   90.00
_cell.angle_gamma   90.00
#
_symmetry.space_group_name_H-M   'P 1'
#
loop_
_entity.id
_entity.type
_entity.pdbx_description
1 polymer ?
#
loop_
_entity_poly.entity_id
_entity_poly.type
_entity_poly.pdbx_seq_one_letter_code
_entity_poly.pdbx_strand_id
1 'polypeptide(L)'
;MKRSGDTPTALWSTMVMIEYPELVDQVHAEYFRVGATIATTNTYPVLQDRLDTNGYDLDIRRLWDAAIKSARNAAQANGHSRVAGSIGPLIATYRPD
;
A
#
# COMPACT_ATOMS: atom_id res chain seq x y z
N MET A 1 -14.05 -2.17 -6.08
CA MET A 1 -12.74 -2.80 -5.91
C MET A 1 -12.86 -4.27 -6.27
N LYS A 2 -12.00 -4.83 -7.13
CA LYS A 2 -12.21 -6.17 -7.71
C LYS A 2 -12.12 -7.32 -6.69
N ARG A 3 -11.20 -7.23 -5.72
CA ARG A 3 -10.98 -8.28 -4.72
C ARG A 3 -11.84 -8.13 -3.46
N SER A 4 -12.02 -6.92 -2.95
CA SER A 4 -12.84 -6.68 -1.74
C SER A 4 -14.34 -6.54 -2.03
N GLY A 5 -14.73 -6.16 -3.25
CA GLY A 5 -16.13 -5.94 -3.63
C GLY A 5 -16.65 -4.52 -3.34
N ASP A 6 -15.91 -3.70 -2.59
CA ASP A 6 -16.40 -2.37 -2.15
C ASP A 6 -16.42 -1.32 -3.26
N THR A 7 -17.15 -0.23 -3.03
CA THR A 7 -17.08 0.95 -3.90
C THR A 7 -15.76 1.70 -3.64
N PRO A 8 -14.95 2.02 -4.67
CA PRO A 8 -13.71 2.78 -4.48
C PRO A 8 -13.99 4.18 -3.90
N THR A 9 -13.25 4.56 -2.85
CA THR A 9 -13.19 5.91 -2.27
C THR A 9 -11.86 6.58 -2.62
N ALA A 10 -11.68 7.88 -2.30
CA ALA A 10 -10.40 8.56 -2.54
C ALA A 10 -9.20 7.91 -1.82
N LEU A 11 -9.44 7.25 -0.67
CA LEU A 11 -8.42 6.56 0.12
C LEU A 11 -8.54 5.03 0.06
N TRP A 12 -9.18 4.46 -0.97
CA TRP A 12 -9.45 3.01 -1.05
C TRP A 12 -8.19 2.16 -0.85
N SER A 13 -7.07 2.56 -1.47
CA SER A 13 -5.79 1.85 -1.39
C SER A 13 -5.12 2.03 -0.04
N THR A 14 -5.48 3.04 0.73
CA THR A 14 -5.01 3.24 2.11
C THR A 14 -5.82 2.38 3.07
N MET A 15 -7.15 2.41 2.96
CA MET A 15 -8.07 1.69 3.86
C MET A 15 -7.97 0.17 3.73
N VAL A 16 -7.70 -0.34 2.54
CA VAL A 16 -7.54 -1.79 2.32
C VAL A 16 -6.44 -2.40 3.19
N MET A 17 -5.42 -1.65 3.60
CA MET A 17 -4.37 -2.15 4.50
C MET A 17 -4.84 -2.39 5.94
N ILE A 18 -5.93 -1.71 6.35
CA ILE A 18 -6.54 -1.85 7.66
C ILE A 18 -7.70 -2.85 7.60
N GLU A 19 -8.55 -2.71 6.58
CA GLU A 19 -9.80 -3.46 6.47
C GLU A 19 -9.61 -4.86 5.88
N TYR A 20 -8.68 -5.01 4.93
CA TYR A 20 -8.44 -6.26 4.19
C TYR A 20 -6.93 -6.53 4.02
N PRO A 21 -6.14 -6.59 5.11
CA PRO A 21 -4.68 -6.74 5.03
C PRO A 21 -4.25 -8.00 4.26
N GLU A 22 -5.04 -9.06 4.29
CA GLU A 22 -4.80 -10.31 3.56
C GLU A 22 -4.82 -10.12 2.04
N LEU A 23 -5.61 -9.17 1.53
CA LEU A 23 -5.63 -8.88 0.09
C LEU A 23 -4.32 -8.24 -0.36
N VAL A 24 -3.70 -7.40 0.49
CA VAL A 24 -2.41 -6.77 0.20
C VAL A 24 -1.31 -7.83 0.20
N ASP A 25 -1.33 -8.75 1.18
CA ASP A 25 -0.41 -9.89 1.26
C ASP A 25 -0.49 -10.77 0.01
N GLN A 26 -1.70 -11.12 -0.43
CA GLN A 26 -1.94 -11.93 -1.63
C GLN A 26 -1.40 -11.25 -2.89
N VAL A 27 -1.62 -9.94 -3.03
CA VAL A 27 -1.11 -9.18 -4.18
C VAL A 27 0.41 -9.23 -4.23
N HIS A 28 1.11 -9.01 -3.11
CA HIS A 28 2.57 -9.12 -3.07
C HIS A 28 3.06 -10.53 -3.41
N ALA A 29 2.43 -11.56 -2.82
CA ALA A 29 2.80 -12.95 -3.08
C ALA A 29 2.63 -13.34 -4.56
N GLU A 30 1.56 -12.87 -5.21
CA GLU A 30 1.34 -13.12 -6.63
C GLU A 30 2.40 -12.47 -7.52
N TYR A 31 2.81 -11.24 -7.22
CA TYR A 31 3.90 -10.60 -7.96
C TYR A 31 5.23 -11.36 -7.82
N PHE A 32 5.55 -11.81 -6.61
CA PHE A 32 6.73 -12.65 -6.38
C PHE A 32 6.65 -13.98 -7.13
N ARG A 33 5.47 -14.64 -7.12
CA ARG A 33 5.25 -15.92 -7.83
C ARG A 33 5.48 -15.82 -9.34
N VAL A 34 5.26 -14.66 -9.96
CA VAL A 34 5.50 -14.44 -11.39
C VAL A 34 6.87 -13.82 -11.69
N GLY A 35 7.76 -13.75 -10.71
CA GLY A 35 9.17 -13.40 -10.90
C GLY A 35 9.57 -11.98 -10.50
N ALA A 36 8.71 -11.22 -9.82
CA ALA A 36 9.16 -9.97 -9.21
C ALA A 36 10.31 -10.24 -8.24
N THR A 37 11.33 -9.37 -8.22
CA THR A 37 12.49 -9.49 -7.31
C THR A 37 12.49 -8.40 -6.23
N ILE A 38 11.49 -7.52 -6.27
CA ILE A 38 11.26 -6.43 -5.34
C ILE A 38 9.77 -6.12 -5.23
N ALA A 39 9.29 -5.87 -4.02
CA ALA A 39 7.97 -5.30 -3.77
C ALA A 39 8.11 -3.84 -3.34
N THR A 40 7.31 -2.95 -3.91
CA THR A 40 7.10 -1.62 -3.32
C THR A 40 6.03 -1.71 -2.25
N THR A 41 6.24 -1.07 -1.09
CA THR A 41 5.18 -0.95 -0.08
C THR A 41 3.99 -0.17 -0.65
N ASN A 42 2.78 -0.46 -0.17
CA ASN A 42 1.56 0.26 -0.54
C ASN A 42 1.46 1.64 0.14
N THR A 43 2.54 2.42 0.10
CA THR A 43 2.69 3.70 0.81
C THR A 43 2.70 4.92 -0.10
N TYR A 44 2.55 4.73 -1.42
CA TYR A 44 2.43 5.84 -2.38
C TYR A 44 1.40 6.91 -1.95
N PRO A 45 0.16 6.56 -1.52
CA PRO A 45 -0.83 7.54 -1.08
C PRO A 45 -0.72 7.93 0.40
N VAL A 46 0.20 7.34 1.17
CA VAL A 46 0.25 7.45 2.64
C VAL A 46 1.17 8.61 3.03
N LEU A 47 0.66 9.82 2.83
CA LEU A 47 1.29 11.08 3.21
C LEU A 47 0.33 11.87 4.10
N GLN A 48 0.85 12.60 5.09
CA GLN A 48 0.03 13.29 6.09
C GLN A 48 -0.95 14.28 5.45
N ASP A 49 -0.49 15.08 4.48
CA ASP A 49 -1.30 16.05 3.74
C ASP A 49 -2.49 15.41 3.00
N ARG A 50 -2.33 14.17 2.50
CA ARG A 50 -3.40 13.42 1.85
C ARG A 50 -4.40 12.87 2.86
N LEU A 51 -3.96 12.44 4.04
CA LEU A 51 -4.85 11.99 5.12
C LEU A 51 -5.71 13.15 5.63
N ASP A 52 -5.07 14.29 5.90
CA ASP A 52 -5.71 15.51 6.41
C ASP A 52 -6.80 16.00 5.44
N THR A 53 -6.51 16.02 4.13
CA THR A 53 -7.45 16.52 3.10
C THR A 53 -8.70 15.65 2.95
N ASN A 54 -8.64 14.37 3.35
CA ASN A 54 -9.76 13.43 3.20
C ASN A 54 -10.56 13.23 4.51
N GLY A 55 -10.24 13.97 5.58
CA GLY A 55 -10.99 13.92 6.85
C GLY A 55 -10.76 12.65 7.67
N TYR A 56 -9.64 11.96 7.45
CA TYR A 56 -9.30 10.75 8.18
C TYR A 56 -8.27 11.05 9.27
N ASP A 57 -8.67 10.89 10.53
CA ASP A 57 -7.75 10.89 11.68
C ASP A 57 -7.14 9.50 11.85
N LEU A 58 -6.27 9.13 10.90
CA LEU A 58 -5.57 7.86 10.90
C LEU A 58 -4.12 8.07 11.35
N ASP A 59 -3.66 7.19 12.24
CA ASP A 59 -2.24 7.11 12.58
C ASP A 59 -1.44 6.65 11.35
N ILE A 60 -0.72 7.59 10.74
CA ILE A 60 0.13 7.35 9.58
C ILE A 60 1.17 6.26 9.83
N ARG A 61 1.66 6.11 11.05
CA ARG A 61 2.64 5.07 11.41
C ARG A 61 2.01 3.69 11.34
N ARG A 62 0.76 3.55 11.81
CA ARG A 62 0.01 2.30 11.70
C ARG A 62 -0.19 1.89 10.24
N LEU A 63 -0.45 2.85 9.35
CA LEU A 63 -0.55 2.60 7.90
C LEU A 63 0.78 2.15 7.29
N TRP A 64 1.88 2.84 7.63
CA TRP A 64 3.22 2.43 7.18
C TRP A 64 3.62 1.04 7.69
N ASP A 65 3.37 0.75 8.97
CA ASP A 65 3.67 -0.54 9.57
C ASP A 65 2.88 -1.67 8.90
N ALA A 66 1.59 -1.46 8.62
CA ALA A 66 0.77 -2.42 7.89
C ALA A 66 1.33 -2.68 6.48
N ALA A 67 1.67 -1.62 5.73
CA ALA A 67 2.23 -1.73 4.39
C ALA A 67 3.59 -2.44 4.35
N ILE A 68 4.48 -2.09 5.28
CA ILE A 68 5.82 -2.67 5.40
C ILE A 68 5.74 -4.14 5.81
N LYS A 69 4.88 -4.46 6.79
CA LYS A 69 4.65 -5.82 7.25
C LYS A 69 4.19 -6.72 6.10
N SER A 70 3.21 -6.26 5.33
CA SER A 70 2.67 -7.01 4.19
C SER A 70 3.75 -7.31 3.14
N ALA A 71 4.49 -6.29 2.69
CA ALA A 71 5.55 -6.46 1.71
C ALA A 71 6.70 -7.37 2.23
N ARG A 72 7.09 -7.22 3.51
CA ARG A 72 8.13 -8.05 4.13
C ARG A 72 7.73 -9.51 4.26
N ASN A 73 6.49 -9.78 4.69
CA ASN A 73 5.99 -11.15 4.82
C ASN A 73 6.06 -11.89 3.48
N ALA A 74 5.57 -11.25 2.41
CA ALA A 74 5.62 -11.83 1.08
C ALA A 74 7.06 -12.01 0.56
N ALA A 75 7.94 -11.02 0.80
CA ALA A 75 9.34 -11.10 0.40
C ALA A 75 10.11 -12.20 1.14
N GLN A 76 9.81 -12.43 2.42
CA GLN A 76 10.36 -13.52 3.21
C GLN A 76 9.85 -14.88 2.73
N ALA A 77 8.55 -15.00 2.44
CA ALA A 77 7.96 -16.23 1.91
C ALA A 77 8.54 -16.62 0.53
N ASN A 78 9.02 -15.65 -0.25
CA ASN A 78 9.69 -15.88 -1.54
C ASN A 78 11.21 -16.13 -1.43
N GLY A 79 11.74 -16.45 -0.25
CA GLY A 79 13.18 -16.75 -0.09
C GLY A 79 14.07 -15.51 -0.04
N HIS A 80 13.61 -14.44 0.62
CA HIS A 80 14.34 -13.18 0.87
C HIS A 80 14.49 -12.25 -0.34
N SER A 81 13.35 -11.84 -0.90
CA SER A 81 13.29 -10.76 -1.90
C SER A 81 13.43 -9.36 -1.28
N ARG A 82 13.61 -8.33 -2.12
CA ARG A 82 13.78 -6.94 -1.66
C ARG A 82 12.44 -6.25 -1.40
N VAL A 83 12.44 -5.24 -0.53
CA VAL A 83 11.31 -4.34 -0.30
C VAL A 83 11.78 -2.90 -0.48
N ALA A 84 11.03 -2.09 -1.21
CA ALA A 84 11.25 -0.66 -1.39
C ALA A 84 10.08 0.14 -0.81
N GLY A 85 10.40 1.22 -0.07
CA GLY A 85 9.38 2.19 0.35
C GLY A 85 8.89 3.00 -0.85
N SER A 86 7.59 3.00 -1.12
CA SER A 86 7.01 3.91 -2.11
C SER A 86 6.68 5.25 -1.48
N ILE A 87 7.16 6.35 -2.05
CA ILE A 87 6.89 7.71 -1.59
C ILE A 87 6.24 8.46 -2.76
N GLY A 88 4.97 8.83 -2.59
CA GLY A 88 4.24 9.60 -3.58
C GLY A 88 4.60 11.09 -3.56
N PRO A 89 4.15 11.86 -4.57
CA PRO A 89 4.25 13.31 -4.56
C PRO A 89 3.25 13.92 -3.57
N LEU A 90 3.61 15.10 -3.06
CA LEU A 90 2.74 15.94 -2.24
C LEU A 90 1.41 16.23 -2.96
N ILE A 91 0.32 16.28 -2.20
CA ILE A 91 -1.05 16.64 -2.56
C ILE A 91 -1.68 15.67 -3.56
N ALA A 92 -1.20 15.66 -4.80
CA ALA A 92 -1.74 14.88 -5.90
C ALA A 92 -0.63 14.45 -6.86
N THR A 93 -0.98 13.61 -7.84
CA THR A 93 -0.07 13.33 -8.96
C THR A 93 0.32 14.63 -9.65
N TYR A 94 1.61 14.81 -9.95
CA TYR A 94 2.11 15.99 -10.64
C TYR A 94 1.35 16.25 -11.94
N ARG A 95 0.91 17.49 -12.12
CA ARG A 95 0.22 18.00 -13.31
C ARG A 95 1.01 19.21 -13.82
N PRO A 96 1.63 19.13 -15.01
CA PRO A 96 2.37 20.26 -15.60
C PRO A 96 1.46 21.25 -16.33
N ASP A 97 0.18 20.92 -16.52
CA ASP A 97 -0.86 21.75 -17.12
C ASP A 97 -1.35 22.88 -16.19
#